data_AF-A0A2D9Z2Z3-F1
#
_entry.id   AF-A0A2D9Z2Z3-F1
#
_cell.length_a   1.000
_cell.length_b   1.000
_cell.length_c   1.000
_cell.angle_alpha   90.00
_cell.angle_beta   90.00
_cell.angle_gamma   90.00
#
_symmetry.space_group_name_H-M   'P 1'
#
loop_
_entity.id
_entity.type
_entity.pdbx_description
1 polymer ?
#
loop_
_entity_poly.entity_id
_entity_poly.type
_entity_poly.pdbx_seq_one_letter_code
_entity_poly.pdbx_strand_id
1 'polypeptide(L)'
;MISPEILIFNLAVVFFHQLATAFLWVILDAVTSNQNFRQQDDSKANQYPWKASLALTFLLAFPSLVMCFRPSHVSNYGLLLTLYFWVIVAGGLFSLYSWGQFASNRNLKTLHLATTATLTTATATIFGLIASMASPV
;
A
#
# COMPACT_ATOMS: atom_id res chain seq x y z
N MET A 1 -9.26 2.56 26.19
CA MET A 1 -9.92 3.68 25.49
C MET A 1 -9.37 3.75 24.08
N ILE A 2 -10.22 3.80 23.07
CA ILE A 2 -9.83 3.99 21.66
C ILE A 2 -9.35 5.43 21.52
N SER A 3 -8.16 5.66 20.97
CA SER A 3 -7.69 7.02 20.70
C SER A 3 -8.37 7.56 19.43
N PRO A 4 -9.25 8.58 19.53
CA PRO A 4 -9.99 9.09 18.38
C PRO A 4 -9.05 9.67 17.30
N GLU A 5 -7.90 10.20 17.71
CA GLU A 5 -6.87 10.75 16.80
C GLU A 5 -6.27 9.66 15.91
N ILE A 6 -5.93 8.51 16.49
CA ILE A 6 -5.39 7.36 15.75
C ILE A 6 -6.44 6.79 14.80
N LEU A 7 -7.70 6.75 15.21
CA LEU A 7 -8.80 6.31 14.35
C LEU A 7 -8.98 7.24 13.14
N ILE A 8 -9.01 8.55 13.36
CA ILE A 8 -9.13 9.56 12.30
C ILE A 8 -7.94 9.48 11.34
N PHE A 9 -6.72 9.34 11.87
CA PHE A 9 -5.51 9.17 11.06
C PHE A 9 -5.62 7.94 10.15
N ASN A 10 -6.03 6.79 10.69
CA ASN A 10 -6.18 5.57 9.88
C ASN A 10 -7.26 5.71 8.81
N LEU A 11 -8.40 6.32 9.13
CA LEU A 11 -9.45 6.59 8.14
C LEU A 11 -8.95 7.50 7.02
N ALA A 12 -8.18 8.53 7.36
CA ALA A 12 -7.53 9.40 6.37
C ALA A 12 -6.56 8.60 5.50
N VAL A 13 -5.67 7.78 6.09
CA VAL A 13 -4.75 6.92 5.32
C VAL A 13 -5.50 6.01 4.37
N VAL A 14 -6.58 5.37 4.81
CA VAL A 14 -7.39 4.49 3.95
C VAL A 14 -8.00 5.27 2.79
N PHE A 15 -8.63 6.42 3.07
CA PHE A 15 -9.29 7.23 2.06
C PHE A 15 -8.29 7.78 1.03
N PHE A 16 -7.20 8.40 1.49
CA PHE A 16 -6.20 9.00 0.59
C PHE A 16 -5.44 7.95 -0.21
N HIS A 17 -5.13 6.79 0.38
CA HIS A 17 -4.48 5.70 -0.35
C HIS A 17 -5.40 5.13 -1.43
N GLN A 18 -6.67 4.87 -1.11
CA GLN A 18 -7.65 4.42 -2.11
C GLN A 18 -7.84 5.45 -3.23
N LEU A 19 -7.93 6.73 -2.91
CA LEU A 19 -8.04 7.80 -3.90
C LEU A 19 -6.79 7.88 -4.79
N ALA A 20 -5.59 7.79 -4.21
CA ALA A 20 -4.33 7.78 -4.96
C ALA A 20 -4.23 6.57 -5.91
N THR A 21 -4.63 5.39 -5.44
CA THR A 21 -4.63 4.17 -6.28
C THR A 21 -5.65 4.25 -7.40
N ALA A 22 -6.86 4.76 -7.15
CA ALA A 22 -7.84 4.99 -8.21
C ALA A 22 -7.33 5.99 -9.26
N PHE A 23 -6.69 7.08 -8.83
CA PHE A 23 -6.11 8.06 -9.75
C PHE A 23 -4.96 7.46 -10.57
N LEU A 24 -4.10 6.67 -9.93
CA LEU A 24 -2.99 5.98 -10.59
C LEU A 24 -3.49 4.96 -11.62
N TRP A 25 -4.63 4.30 -11.37
CA TRP A 25 -5.28 3.45 -12.37
C TRP A 25 -5.67 4.24 -13.62
N VAL A 26 -6.33 5.39 -13.46
CA VAL A 26 -6.76 6.24 -14.60
C VAL A 26 -5.56 6.73 -15.41
N ILE A 27 -4.48 7.15 -14.74
CA ILE A 27 -3.26 7.57 -15.43
C ILE A 27 -2.65 6.41 -16.21
N LEU A 28 -2.48 5.24 -15.58
CA LEU A 28 -1.90 4.08 -16.25
C LEU A 28 -2.76 3.61 -17.42
N ASP A 29 -4.09 3.64 -17.27
CA ASP A 29 -5.03 3.32 -18.34
C ASP A 29 -4.83 4.28 -19.53
N ALA A 30 -4.79 5.59 -19.28
CA ALA A 30 -4.58 6.61 -20.31
C ALA A 30 -3.20 6.52 -21.00
N VAL A 31 -2.15 6.16 -20.27
CA VAL A 31 -0.80 6.00 -20.83
C VAL A 31 -0.67 4.71 -21.64
N THR A 32 -1.30 3.63 -21.19
CA THR A 32 -1.17 2.31 -21.82
C THR A 32 -2.16 2.07 -22.97
N SER A 33 -3.23 2.87 -23.09
CA SER A 33 -4.24 2.74 -24.15
C SER A 33 -3.69 3.03 -25.56
N ASN A 34 -2.69 3.90 -25.68
CA ASN A 34 -2.15 4.32 -26.99
C ASN A 34 -0.93 3.51 -27.47
N GLN A 35 -0.35 2.62 -26.65
CA GLN A 35 0.99 2.07 -26.89
C GLN A 35 1.06 0.60 -27.33
N ASN A 36 0.02 0.00 -27.89
CA ASN A 36 -0.03 -1.46 -28.21
C ASN A 36 0.44 -2.33 -27.01
N PHE A 37 0.22 -1.83 -25.80
CA PHE A 37 0.88 -2.32 -24.58
C PHE A 37 0.23 -3.58 -24.02
N ARG A 38 -0.99 -3.87 -24.47
CA ARG A 38 -1.86 -4.92 -23.91
C ARG A 38 -1.78 -6.16 -24.80
N GLN A 39 -1.15 -7.21 -24.30
CA GLN A 39 -1.07 -8.51 -24.98
C GLN A 39 -2.27 -9.43 -24.69
N GLN A 40 -3.19 -9.02 -23.82
CA GLN A 40 -4.32 -9.83 -23.35
C GLN A 40 -5.65 -9.18 -23.67
N ASP A 41 -6.61 -9.97 -24.18
CA ASP A 41 -7.99 -9.59 -24.49
C ASP A 41 -8.58 -8.64 -23.44
N ASP A 42 -8.89 -7.42 -23.87
CA ASP A 42 -9.28 -6.27 -23.04
C ASP A 42 -10.54 -6.50 -22.18
N SER A 43 -11.36 -7.52 -22.47
CA SER A 43 -12.67 -7.71 -21.83
C SER A 43 -12.62 -8.02 -20.33
N LYS A 44 -11.53 -8.63 -19.84
CA LYS A 44 -11.33 -8.95 -18.40
C LYS A 44 -10.19 -8.17 -17.74
N ALA A 45 -9.30 -7.55 -18.53
CA ALA A 45 -8.14 -6.81 -18.03
C ALA A 45 -8.48 -5.37 -17.60
N ASN A 46 -9.62 -4.82 -18.02
CA ASN A 46 -10.02 -3.45 -17.76
C ASN A 46 -10.68 -3.20 -16.38
N GLN A 47 -10.84 -4.24 -15.55
CA GLN A 47 -11.43 -4.07 -14.22
C GLN A 47 -10.38 -3.66 -13.19
N TYR A 48 -10.61 -2.50 -12.56
CA TYR A 48 -9.80 -2.00 -11.45
C TYR A 48 -9.64 -3.08 -10.35
N PRO A 49 -8.41 -3.43 -9.94
CA PRO A 49 -8.15 -4.50 -8.98
C PRO A 49 -8.41 -4.05 -7.54
N TRP A 50 -9.62 -3.58 -7.26
CA TRP A 50 -10.03 -2.98 -6.00
C TRP A 50 -9.72 -3.86 -4.78
N LYS A 51 -9.89 -5.18 -4.88
CA LYS A 51 -9.61 -6.12 -3.77
C LYS A 51 -8.15 -6.08 -3.33
N ALA A 52 -7.23 -6.07 -4.28
CA ALA A 52 -5.81 -6.07 -3.99
C ALA A 52 -5.32 -4.67 -3.58
N SER A 53 -5.87 -3.61 -4.17
CA SER A 53 -5.64 -2.24 -3.67
C SER A 53 -6.09 -2.10 -2.21
N LEU A 54 -7.30 -2.55 -1.89
CA LEU A 54 -7.85 -2.53 -0.53
C LEU A 54 -7.00 -3.35 0.44
N ALA A 55 -6.52 -4.53 0.05
CA ALA A 55 -5.60 -5.33 0.87
C ALA A 55 -4.29 -4.57 1.18
N LEU A 56 -3.70 -3.88 0.19
CA LEU A 56 -2.50 -3.06 0.41
C LEU A 56 -2.77 -1.87 1.33
N THR A 57 -3.93 -1.24 1.21
CA THR A 57 -4.34 -0.17 2.12
C THR A 57 -4.49 -0.66 3.56
N PHE A 58 -5.14 -1.81 3.76
CA PHE A 58 -5.24 -2.42 5.08
C PHE A 58 -3.87 -2.79 5.64
N LEU A 59 -2.99 -3.34 4.80
CA LEU A 59 -1.62 -3.66 5.19
C LEU A 59 -0.88 -2.41 5.69
N LEU A 60 -1.04 -1.26 5.01
CA LEU A 60 -0.43 0.01 5.40
C LEU A 60 -1.02 0.60 6.69
N ALA A 61 -2.34 0.52 6.88
CA ALA A 61 -3.02 1.04 8.07
C ALA A 61 -2.88 0.13 9.30
N PHE A 62 -2.57 -1.15 9.10
CA PHE A 62 -2.53 -2.15 10.18
C PHE A 62 -1.64 -1.78 11.37
N PRO A 63 -0.37 -1.33 11.19
CA PRO A 63 0.50 -0.97 12.31
C PRO A 63 -0.11 0.11 13.22
N SER A 64 -0.69 1.14 12.62
CA SER A 64 -1.33 2.25 13.33
C SER A 64 -2.67 1.86 13.94
N LEU A 65 -3.43 0.94 13.33
CA LEU A 65 -4.66 0.41 13.91
C LEU A 65 -4.40 -0.40 15.19
N VAL A 66 -3.33 -1.20 15.23
CA VAL A 66 -2.94 -1.96 16.44
C VAL A 66 -2.69 -1.02 17.62
N MET A 67 -2.16 0.17 17.36
CA MET A 67 -1.95 1.21 18.39
C MET A 67 -3.23 1.79 18.95
N CYS A 68 -4.34 1.74 18.22
CA CYS A 68 -5.62 2.27 18.68
C CYS A 68 -6.14 1.52 19.93
N PHE A 69 -5.66 0.29 20.15
CA PHE A 69 -6.07 -0.58 21.25
C PHE A 69 -5.04 -0.64 22.39
N ARG A 70 -3.90 0.06 22.29
CA ARG A 70 -2.84 0.02 23.31
C ARG A 70 -2.52 1.42 23.86
N PRO A 71 -2.26 1.56 25.17
CA PRO A 71 -1.84 2.85 25.74
C PRO A 71 -0.49 3.32 25.17
N SER A 72 -0.23 4.61 25.12
CA SER A 72 1.03 5.20 24.61
C SER A 72 2.22 4.96 25.57
N HIS A 73 2.73 3.73 25.62
CA HIS A 73 3.95 3.36 26.32
C HIS A 73 5.13 3.23 25.35
N VAL A 74 6.34 3.53 25.83
CA VAL A 74 7.61 3.44 25.07
C VAL A 74 7.79 2.07 24.40
N SER A 75 7.39 0.99 25.07
CA SER A 75 7.45 -0.38 24.53
C SER A 75 6.62 -0.59 23.26
N ASN A 76 5.60 0.24 23.04
CA ASN A 76 4.73 0.11 21.88
C ASN A 76 5.40 0.68 20.62
N TYR A 77 6.36 1.61 20.72
CA TYR A 77 7.11 2.09 19.55
C TYR A 77 7.95 0.99 18.90
N GLY A 78 8.58 0.11 19.69
CA GLY A 78 9.30 -1.06 19.17
C GLY A 78 8.36 -2.06 18.46
N LEU A 79 7.15 -2.24 18.98
CA LEU A 79 6.12 -3.05 18.33
C LEU A 79 5.65 -2.39 17.02
N LEU A 80 5.44 -1.07 17.00
CA LEU A 80 5.08 -0.31 15.79
C LEU A 80 6.12 -0.48 14.70
N LEU A 81 7.40 -0.33 15.07
CA LEU A 81 8.53 -0.46 14.16
C LEU A 81 8.60 -1.87 13.58
N THR A 82 8.39 -2.89 14.41
CA THR A 82 8.34 -4.29 13.99
C THR A 82 7.18 -4.54 13.01
N LEU A 83 6.00 -3.95 13.28
CA LEU A 83 4.85 -4.06 12.38
C LEU A 83 5.11 -3.37 11.04
N TYR A 84 5.68 -2.17 11.03
CA TYR A 84 6.07 -1.50 9.79
C TYR A 84 7.15 -2.27 9.04
N PHE A 85 8.12 -2.87 9.72
CA PHE A 85 9.11 -3.75 9.11
C PHE A 85 8.44 -4.90 8.33
N TRP A 86 7.47 -5.59 8.94
CA TRP A 86 6.74 -6.66 8.26
C TRP A 86 5.90 -6.16 7.10
N VAL A 87 5.30 -4.97 7.20
CA VAL A 87 4.59 -4.33 6.09
C VAL A 87 5.54 -4.04 4.93
N ILE A 88 6.74 -3.53 5.21
CA ILE A 88 7.77 -3.24 4.20
C ILE A 88 8.21 -4.54 3.49
N VAL A 89 8.48 -5.60 4.25
CA VAL A 89 8.88 -6.90 3.70
C VAL A 89 7.75 -7.51 2.85
N ALA A 90 6.52 -7.57 3.36
CA ALA A 90 5.37 -8.13 2.65
C ALA A 90 5.03 -7.32 1.39
N GLY A 91 5.00 -5.98 1.51
CA GLY A 91 4.77 -5.07 0.38
C GLY A 91 5.87 -5.15 -0.67
N GLY A 92 7.13 -5.25 -0.25
CA GLY A 92 8.29 -5.42 -1.13
C GLY A 92 8.26 -6.73 -1.90
N LEU A 93 8.00 -7.85 -1.24
CA LEU A 93 7.84 -9.16 -1.89
C LEU A 93 6.67 -9.18 -2.86
N PHE A 94 5.52 -8.60 -2.47
CA PHE A 94 4.36 -8.50 -3.34
C PHE A 94 4.61 -7.60 -4.56
N SER A 95 5.36 -6.51 -4.38
CA SER A 95 5.81 -5.64 -5.47
C SER A 95 6.71 -6.38 -6.44
N LEU A 96 7.75 -7.07 -5.95
CA LEU A 96 8.67 -7.86 -6.77
C LEU A 96 7.93 -8.95 -7.57
N TYR A 97 7.02 -9.67 -6.92
CA TYR A 97 6.19 -10.67 -7.58
C TYR A 97 5.34 -10.04 -8.70
N SER A 98 4.71 -8.88 -8.43
CA SER A 98 3.86 -8.19 -9.40
C SER A 98 4.67 -7.63 -10.59
N TRP A 99 5.88 -7.13 -10.35
CA TRP A 99 6.82 -6.72 -11.39
C TRP A 99 7.29 -7.91 -12.23
N GLY A 100 7.61 -9.05 -11.60
CA GLY A 100 7.97 -10.29 -12.30
C GLY A 100 6.84 -10.79 -13.20
N GLN A 101 5.59 -10.78 -12.70
CA GLN A 101 4.40 -11.12 -13.48
C GLN A 101 4.21 -10.16 -14.66
N PHE A 102 4.38 -8.85 -14.43
CA PHE A 102 4.28 -7.86 -15.50
C PHE A 102 5.36 -8.02 -16.57
N ALA A 103 6.59 -8.38 -16.18
CA ALA A 103 7.67 -8.65 -17.12
C ALA A 103 7.38 -9.87 -18.00
N SER A 104 6.71 -10.90 -17.44
CA SER A 104 6.29 -12.08 -18.20
C SER A 104 5.06 -11.84 -19.07
N ASN A 105 4.09 -11.04 -18.60
CA ASN A 105 2.84 -10.75 -19.30
C ASN A 105 2.49 -9.27 -19.10
N ARG A 106 2.57 -8.49 -20.19
CA ARG A 106 2.26 -7.05 -20.14
C ARG A 106 0.76 -6.84 -19.97
N ASN A 107 0.35 -6.64 -18.72
CA ASN A 107 -1.02 -6.38 -18.32
C ASN A 107 -1.10 -5.12 -17.43
N LEU A 108 -2.08 -4.26 -17.71
CA LEU A 108 -2.35 -3.03 -16.95
C LEU A 108 -2.59 -3.33 -15.46
N LYS A 109 -3.30 -4.43 -15.16
CA LYS A 109 -3.59 -4.85 -13.78
C LYS A 109 -2.33 -5.16 -12.99
N THR A 110 -1.40 -5.92 -13.57
CA THR A 110 -0.13 -6.26 -12.91
C THR A 110 0.77 -5.04 -12.77
N LEU A 111 0.80 -4.14 -13.76
CA LEU A 111 1.53 -2.87 -13.68
C LEU A 111 0.98 -1.97 -12.57
N HIS A 112 -0.34 -1.84 -12.49
CA HIS A 112 -0.99 -1.08 -11.43
C HIS A 112 -0.67 -1.67 -10.05
N LEU A 113 -0.79 -2.99 -9.88
CA LEU A 113 -0.49 -3.66 -8.61
C LEU A 113 0.99 -3.50 -8.22
N ALA A 114 1.91 -3.65 -9.16
CA ALA A 114 3.34 -3.48 -8.93
C ALA A 114 3.68 -2.05 -8.47
N THR A 115 3.10 -1.06 -9.15
CA THR A 115 3.31 0.35 -8.83
C THR A 115 2.70 0.71 -7.47
N THR A 116 1.45 0.31 -7.23
CA THR A 116 0.74 0.53 -5.96
C THR A 116 1.45 -0.16 -4.79
N ALA A 117 1.95 -1.39 -4.97
CA ALA A 117 2.72 -2.09 -3.95
C ALA A 117 4.05 -1.40 -3.65
N THR A 118 4.74 -0.91 -4.68
CA THR A 118 5.98 -0.13 -4.53
C THR A 118 5.74 1.14 -3.72
N LEU A 119 4.70 1.90 -4.07
CA LEU A 119 4.33 3.12 -3.34
C LEU A 119 3.91 2.82 -1.91
N THR A 120 3.14 1.75 -1.70
CA THR A 120 2.72 1.32 -0.36
C THR A 120 3.93 0.97 0.52
N THR A 121 4.91 0.27 -0.06
CA THR A 121 6.16 -0.08 0.61
C THR A 121 6.97 1.18 0.94
N ALA A 122 7.09 2.12 0.00
CA ALA A 122 7.79 3.39 0.24
C ALA A 122 7.13 4.21 1.36
N THR A 123 5.80 4.32 1.36
CA THR A 123 5.05 5.00 2.43
C THR A 123 5.23 4.30 3.78
N ALA A 124 5.21 2.97 3.82
CA ALA A 124 5.47 2.21 5.03
C ALA A 124 6.89 2.43 5.57
N THR A 125 7.89 2.55 4.69
CA THR A 125 9.26 2.92 5.07
C THR A 125 9.31 4.32 5.69
N ILE A 126 8.64 5.30 5.08
CA ILE A 126 8.57 6.67 5.63
C ILE A 126 7.92 6.65 7.01
N PHE A 127 6.80 5.95 7.18
CA PHE A 127 6.14 5.82 8.49
C PHE A 127 7.01 5.09 9.52
N GLY A 128 7.71 4.03 9.12
CA GLY A 128 8.68 3.33 9.97
C GLY A 128 9.81 4.24 10.43
N LEU A 129 10.35 5.08 9.54
CA LEU A 129 11.38 6.07 9.89
C LEU A 129 10.86 7.13 10.86
N ILE A 130 9.68 7.69 10.61
CA ILE A 130 9.05 8.66 11.52
C ILE A 130 8.81 8.02 12.90
N ALA A 131 8.31 6.79 12.94
CA ALA A 131 8.12 6.05 14.19
C ALA A 131 9.44 5.82 14.94
N SER A 132 10.53 5.56 14.22
CA SER A 132 11.86 5.42 14.84
C SER A 132 12.39 6.73 15.43
N MET A 133 12.15 7.87 14.77
CA MET A 133 12.55 9.20 15.27
C MET A 133 11.74 9.63 16.49
N ALA A 134 10.48 9.20 16.57
CA ALA A 134 9.61 9.47 17.72
C ALA A 134 9.83 8.52 18.89
N SER A 135 10.60 7.43 18.69
CA SER A 135 10.96 6.51 19.77
C SER A 135 11.97 7.20 20.69
N PRO A 136 11.67 7.34 22.00
CA PRO A 136 12.67 7.77 22.96
C PRO A 136 13.65 6.61 23.12
N VAL A 137 14.83 6.76 22.53
CA VAL A 137 15.98 5.89 22.82
C VAL A 137 16.36 6.04 24.29
#